data_AF-A0A1F3DH68-F1
#
_entry.id   AF-A0A1F3DH68-F1
#
_cell.length_a   1.000
_cell.length_b   1.000
_cell.length_c   1.000
_cell.angle_alpha   90.00
_cell.angle_beta   90.00
_cell.angle_gamma   90.00
#
_symmetry.space_group_name_H-M   'P 1'
#
loop_
_entity.id
_entity.type
_entity.pdbx_description
1 polymer ?
#
loop_
_entity_poly.entity_id
_entity_poly.type
_entity_poly.pdbx_seq_one_letter_code
_entity_poly.pdbx_strand_id
1 'polypeptide(L)'
;MAYTPGVTYPCLEIEKNPKDAYKYSAKGNLVAVISNGTAVLGLGDIGTLAGKPVMEGKGLLFKVFANVDVFDTEFDEKEQANI
;
A
#
# COMPACT_ATOMS: atom_id res chain seq x y z
N MET A 1 24.01 -7.43 6.07
CA MET A 1 22.86 -8.29 6.41
C MET A 1 21.59 -7.97 5.61
N ALA A 2 21.33 -6.70 5.27
CA ALA A 2 20.05 -6.29 4.64
C ALA A 2 19.76 -6.93 3.26
N TYR A 3 20.74 -7.57 2.64
CA TYR A 3 20.59 -8.20 1.34
C TYR A 3 21.40 -9.49 1.26
N THR A 4 21.65 -9.99 0.06
CA THR A 4 22.30 -11.28 -0.18
C THR A 4 23.61 -11.43 0.61
N PRO A 5 23.83 -12.59 1.27
CA PRO A 5 22.93 -13.75 1.41
C PRO A 5 21.95 -13.66 2.60
N GLY A 6 21.99 -12.60 3.40
CA GLY A 6 21.22 -12.47 4.64
C GLY A 6 19.70 -12.45 4.46
N VAL A 7 19.19 -11.96 3.32
CA VAL A 7 17.74 -11.92 3.03
C VAL A 7 17.14 -13.32 2.84
N THR A 8 17.95 -14.34 2.58
CA THR A 8 17.45 -15.71 2.38
C THR A 8 16.82 -16.29 3.65
N TYR A 9 17.33 -15.93 4.83
CA TYR A 9 16.81 -16.41 6.11
C TYR A 9 15.34 -16.03 6.36
N PRO A 10 14.95 -14.73 6.34
CA PRO A 10 13.54 -14.37 6.53
C PRO A 10 12.62 -14.96 5.45
N CYS A 11 13.10 -15.10 4.20
CA CYS A 11 12.31 -15.75 3.15
C CYS A 11 11.97 -17.22 3.49
N LEU A 12 12.96 -18.02 3.89
CA LEU A 12 12.76 -19.43 4.25
C LEU A 12 11.89 -19.60 5.51
N GLU A 13 11.99 -18.68 6.48
CA GLU A 13 11.13 -18.73 7.66
C GLU A 13 9.67 -18.39 7.31
N ILE A 14 9.43 -17.41 6.45
CA ILE A 14 8.08 -17.07 5.96
C ILE A 14 7.49 -18.22 5.13
N GLU A 15 8.30 -18.89 4.31
CA GLU A 15 7.87 -20.07 3.55
C GLU A 15 7.35 -21.18 4.48
N LYS A 16 8.08 -21.47 5.59
CA LYS A 16 7.65 -22.46 6.59
C LYS A 16 6.43 -21.99 7.38
N ASN A 17 6.36 -20.71 7.72
CA ASN A 17 5.29 -20.10 8.50
C ASN A 17 4.88 -18.74 7.93
N PRO A 18 3.81 -18.65 7.11
CA PRO A 18 3.39 -17.40 6.47
C PRO A 18 3.07 -16.25 7.42
N LYS A 19 2.78 -16.52 8.70
CA LYS A 19 2.53 -15.48 9.71
C LYS A 19 3.79 -14.69 10.04
N ASP A 20 4.98 -15.27 9.82
CA ASP A 20 6.25 -14.58 10.07
C ASP A 20 6.50 -13.41 9.11
N ALA A 21 5.67 -13.26 8.07
CA ALA A 21 5.66 -12.05 7.26
C ALA A 21 5.39 -10.80 8.10
N TYR A 22 4.60 -10.89 9.19
CA TYR A 22 4.38 -9.77 10.11
C TYR A 22 5.58 -9.45 10.99
N LYS A 23 6.49 -10.42 11.19
CA LYS A 23 7.70 -10.27 12.01
C LYS A 23 8.89 -9.79 11.20
N TYR A 24 9.06 -10.31 9.98
CA TYR A 24 10.26 -10.08 9.16
C TYR A 24 10.05 -9.10 8.00
N SER A 25 8.85 -8.52 7.84
CA SER A 25 8.56 -7.51 6.82
C SER A 25 7.74 -6.35 7.38
N ALA A 26 7.56 -5.31 6.56
CA ALA A 26 6.73 -4.16 6.91
C ALA A 26 5.22 -4.46 6.98
N LYS A 27 4.76 -5.69 6.64
CA LYS A 27 3.35 -6.08 6.56
C LYS A 27 2.51 -5.73 7.81
N GLY A 28 3.12 -5.69 8.99
CA GLY A 28 2.41 -5.32 10.22
C GLY A 28 2.05 -3.85 10.35
N ASN A 29 2.72 -2.95 9.61
CA ASN A 29 2.50 -1.50 9.69
C ASN A 29 2.19 -0.84 8.34
N LEU A 30 2.40 -1.54 7.22
CA LEU A 30 2.21 -1.02 5.88
C LEU A 30 0.76 -1.21 5.41
N VAL A 31 0.11 -0.11 5.02
CA VAL A 31 -1.26 -0.08 4.48
C VAL A 31 -1.24 0.46 3.05
N ALA A 32 -2.07 -0.10 2.18
CA ALA A 32 -2.29 0.42 0.83
C ALA A 32 -3.51 1.35 0.80
N VAL A 33 -3.35 2.55 0.27
CA VAL A 33 -4.48 3.44 -0.08
C VAL A 33 -4.73 3.30 -1.57
N ILE A 34 -5.86 2.70 -1.93
CA ILE A 34 -6.18 2.30 -3.30
C ILE A 34 -7.37 3.11 -3.83
N SER A 35 -7.26 3.61 -5.05
CA SER A 35 -8.32 4.34 -5.74
C SER A 35 -8.19 4.22 -7.25
N ASN A 36 -9.32 4.27 -7.97
CA ASN A 36 -9.34 4.40 -9.43
C ASN A 36 -9.69 5.83 -9.89
N GLY A 37 -9.80 6.79 -8.97
CA GLY A 37 -10.02 8.20 -9.30
C GLY A 37 -11.42 8.54 -9.82
N THR A 38 -12.38 7.61 -9.74
CA THR A 38 -13.76 7.83 -10.23
C THR A 38 -14.64 8.66 -9.29
N ALA A 39 -14.22 8.82 -8.02
CA ALA A 39 -14.95 9.59 -7.01
C ALA A 39 -13.99 10.38 -6.11
N VAL A 40 -13.31 11.38 -6.69
CA VAL A 40 -12.36 12.22 -5.94
C VAL A 40 -13.09 13.37 -5.26
N LEU A 41 -13.37 13.23 -3.96
CA LEU A 41 -14.02 14.25 -3.15
C LEU A 41 -15.33 14.74 -3.81
N GLY A 42 -15.50 16.06 -3.96
CA GLY A 42 -16.61 16.66 -4.72
C GLY A 42 -16.32 16.89 -6.21
N LEU A 43 -15.18 16.42 -6.71
CA LEU A 43 -14.74 16.64 -8.09
C LEU A 43 -15.25 15.55 -9.05
N GLY A 44 -15.73 14.42 -8.52
CA GLY A 44 -16.23 13.31 -9.31
C GLY A 44 -15.11 12.48 -9.95
N ASP A 45 -15.38 11.99 -11.16
CA ASP A 45 -14.43 11.20 -11.94
C ASP A 45 -13.45 12.11 -12.68
N ILE A 46 -12.26 12.29 -12.08
CA ILE A 46 -11.16 13.09 -12.65
C ILE A 46 -9.95 12.22 -13.02
N GLY A 47 -10.09 10.89 -12.87
CA GLY A 47 -9.04 9.93 -13.16
C GLY A 47 -7.97 9.79 -12.06
N THR A 48 -7.14 8.77 -12.23
CA THR A 48 -6.11 8.33 -11.26
C THR A 48 -5.08 9.41 -10.97
N LEU A 49 -4.46 9.98 -12.02
CA LEU A 49 -3.39 10.97 -11.87
C LEU A 49 -3.87 12.24 -11.17
N ALA A 50 -5.08 12.72 -11.48
CA ALA A 50 -5.62 13.91 -10.83
C ALA A 50 -6.07 13.63 -9.40
N GLY A 51 -6.49 12.39 -9.10
CA GLY A 51 -6.81 11.94 -7.74
C GLY A 51 -5.60 11.66 -6.85
N LYS A 52 -4.42 11.44 -7.44
CA LYS A 52 -3.20 11.04 -6.72
C LYS A 52 -2.83 11.93 -5.53
N PRO A 53 -2.85 13.29 -5.62
CA PRO A 53 -2.55 14.14 -4.46
C PRO A 53 -3.48 13.90 -3.27
N VAL A 54 -4.72 13.46 -3.51
CA VAL A 54 -5.67 13.11 -2.43
C VAL A 54 -5.27 11.80 -1.76
N MET A 55 -4.73 10.83 -2.50
CA MET A 55 -4.27 9.55 -1.94
C MET A 55 -2.98 9.72 -1.15
N GLU A 56 -2.02 10.49 -1.67
CA GLU A 56 -0.81 10.89 -0.95
C GLU A 56 -1.15 11.64 0.35
N GLY A 57 -2.11 12.59 0.27
CA GLY A 57 -2.63 13.29 1.43
C GLY A 57 -3.22 12.35 2.49
N LYS A 58 -4.01 11.35 2.08
CA LYS A 58 -4.50 10.31 3.00
C LYS A 58 -3.35 9.53 3.64
N GLY A 59 -2.34 9.15 2.87
CA GLY A 59 -1.16 8.46 3.38
C GLY A 59 -0.40 9.27 4.44
N LEU A 60 -0.23 10.58 4.19
CA LEU A 60 0.35 11.50 5.18
C LEU A 60 -0.47 11.53 6.48
N LEU A 61 -1.80 11.58 6.39
CA LEU A 61 -2.67 11.56 7.58
C LEU A 61 -2.49 10.27 8.40
N PHE A 62 -2.43 9.09 7.75
CA PHE A 62 -2.15 7.83 8.42
C PHE A 62 -0.80 7.86 9.15
N LYS A 63 0.24 8.39 8.50
CA LYS A 63 1.57 8.48 9.10
C LYS A 63 1.61 9.44 10.29
N VAL A 64 1.05 10.63 10.14
CA VAL A 64 1.09 11.68 11.16
C VAL A 64 0.26 11.31 12.39
N PHE A 65 -0.93 10.76 12.20
CA PHE A 65 -1.87 10.54 13.31
C PHE A 65 -1.81 9.14 13.91
N ALA A 66 -1.33 8.14 13.17
CA ALA A 66 -1.33 6.74 13.64
C ALA A 66 0.04 6.04 13.50
N ASN A 67 1.07 6.74 13.00
CA ASN A 67 2.38 6.14 12.68
C ASN A 67 2.30 4.92 11.74
N VAL A 68 1.27 4.87 10.90
CA VAL A 68 1.07 3.81 9.90
C VAL A 68 1.84 4.20 8.64
N ASP A 69 2.62 3.26 8.10
CA ASP A 69 3.30 3.46 6.82
C ASP A 69 2.29 3.21 5.70
N VAL A 70 2.28 4.09 4.69
CA VAL A 70 1.33 4.00 3.58
C VAL A 70 2.04 3.97 2.25
N PHE A 71 1.52 3.14 1.35
CA PHE A 71 1.80 3.18 -0.07
C PHE A 71 0.49 3.47 -0.81
N ASP A 72 0.43 4.58 -1.54
CA ASP A 72 -0.69 4.90 -2.40
C ASP A 72 -0.54 4.19 -3.75
N THR A 73 -1.64 3.65 -4.27
CA THR A 73 -1.65 2.95 -5.56
C THR A 73 -2.93 3.25 -6.30
N GLU A 74 -2.79 3.92 -7.43
CA GLU A 74 -3.90 4.22 -8.31
C GLU A 74 -3.98 3.22 -9.47
N PHE A 75 -5.16 2.63 -9.68
CA PHE A 75 -5.43 1.73 -10.80
C PHE A 75 -6.30 2.43 -11.82
N ASP A 76 -5.82 2.54 -13.05
CA ASP A 76 -6.64 3.07 -14.16
C ASP A 76 -7.54 1.97 -14.71
N GLU A 77 -8.43 1.49 -13.84
CA GLU A 77 -9.41 0.45 -14.12
C GLU A 77 -10.74 0.83 -13.47
N LYS A 78 -11.80 0.78 -14.27
CA LYS A 78 -13.16 1.20 -13.89
C LYS A 78 -14.12 0.03 -13.77
N GLU A 79 -13.79 -1.09 -14.40
CA GLU A 79 -14.58 -2.31 -14.28
C GLU A 79 -14.25 -3.03 -12.98
N GLN A 80 -15.25 -3.16 -12.10
CA GLN A 80 -15.07 -3.80 -10.78
C GLN A 80 -14.54 -5.24 -10.86
N ALA A 81 -14.78 -5.96 -11.95
CA ALA A 81 -14.26 -7.32 -12.12
C ALA A 81 -12.72 -7.36 -12.28
N ASN A 82 -12.09 -6.23 -12.61
CA ASN A 82 -10.67 -6.10 -12.92
C ASN A 82 -9.89 -5.30 -11.86
N ILE A 83 -10.59 -4.80 -10.81
CA ILE A 83 -10.02 -4.08 -9.66
C ILE A 83 -9.89 -5.04 -8.47
#